data_AF-K2CM45-F1
#
_entry.id   AF-K2CM45-F1
#
_cell.length_a   1.000
_cell.length_b   1.000
_cell.length_c   1.000
_cell.angle_alpha   90.00
_cell.angle_beta   90.00
_cell.angle_gamma   90.00
#
_symmetry.space_group_name_H-M   'P 1'
#
loop_
_entity.id
_entity.type
_entity.pdbx_description
1 polymer ?
#
loop_
_entity_poly.entity_id
_entity_poly.type
_entity_poly.pdbx_seq_one_letter_code
_entity_poly.pdbx_strand_id
1 'polypeptide(L)'
;MKKYSEIIDSLKKPLVKPLGGFSIEKKYENSVMACCENEAEVDFFLNYTLEKIDFLIALTPEAAAVCYLRNIPYLKLEDFYDVEFFSKLDEAILAYQTQWASEINYFFLRKYARLNKYHFEVGSVYFFYLKVMIDTLLKSIFAIAHLFLSRPKKIIFFKNRRGNEILDDLSFPFSIYKETLSCFTKEKTKISCLKPQVKLKCPLWVRKTGRHIKRFFRSFLKDRRNILEVDLIYSLGFDTECVAEYAKKTGFRCTSMQDFLKNIVHYKKRDRTFRRILNTTHHELEISLFFKDMFFWFGVDFQQVVKKHIDVWFRKITPTLWEMMLVASEELQCCKPKAIFHYSPDSIVDRAIVAAARLLTIPVVTYQHGGFEGKCSYTPLAMGDLRVSDVRFVYGEGVVTYFKKNFSFC
;
A
#
# COMPACT_ATOMS: atom_id res chain seq x y z
N MET A 1 6.15 17.86 15.63
CA MET A 1 6.62 18.12 14.24
C MET A 1 8.13 18.33 14.15
N LYS A 2 8.77 19.30 14.83
CA LYS A 2 10.24 19.52 14.74
C LYS A 2 11.10 18.27 15.02
N LYS A 3 10.72 17.44 16.00
CA LYS A 3 11.40 16.16 16.30
C LYS A 3 11.37 15.17 15.11
N TYR A 4 10.31 15.16 14.31
CA TYR A 4 10.17 14.24 13.17
C TYR A 4 10.94 14.73 11.94
N SER A 5 10.98 16.04 11.69
CA SER A 5 11.73 16.58 10.54
C SER A 5 13.21 16.25 10.62
N GLU A 6 13.84 16.37 11.80
CA GLU A 6 15.26 16.04 11.97
C GLU A 6 15.56 14.56 11.68
N ILE A 7 14.66 13.66 12.10
CA ILE A 7 14.78 12.23 11.82
C ILE A 7 14.68 11.99 10.31
N ILE A 8 13.67 12.55 9.64
CA ILE A 8 13.50 12.40 8.20
C ILE A 8 14.71 12.96 7.44
N ASP A 9 15.15 14.18 7.77
CA ASP A 9 16.31 14.82 7.14
C ASP A 9 17.59 13.98 7.30
N SER A 10 17.74 13.28 8.43
CA SER A 10 18.87 12.37 8.64
C SER A 10 18.84 11.17 7.68
N LEU A 11 17.64 10.64 7.38
CA LEU A 11 17.43 9.53 6.45
C LEU A 11 17.60 9.96 4.98
N LYS A 12 17.53 11.26 4.67
CA LYS A 12 17.77 11.79 3.31
C LYS A 12 19.24 11.90 2.96
N LYS A 13 20.13 12.03 3.95
CA LYS A 13 21.58 12.18 3.75
C LYS A 13 22.24 10.85 3.34
N PRO A 14 23.34 10.87 2.56
CA PRO A 14 24.10 9.66 2.26
C PRO A 14 24.44 8.86 3.51
N LEU A 15 24.26 7.55 3.43
CA LEU A 15 24.45 6.65 4.57
C LEU A 15 25.95 6.40 4.78
N VAL A 16 26.54 7.05 5.80
CA VAL A 16 27.98 6.95 6.11
C VAL A 16 28.31 6.00 7.28
N LYS A 17 27.30 5.64 8.07
CA LYS A 17 27.42 4.72 9.21
C LYS A 17 26.09 4.00 9.47
N PRO A 18 26.10 2.83 10.12
CA PRO A 18 24.87 2.15 10.51
C PRO A 18 24.01 3.01 11.43
N LEU A 19 22.69 2.96 11.23
CA LEU A 19 21.75 3.64 12.10
C LEU A 19 21.40 2.78 13.32
N GLY A 20 20.94 3.42 14.39
CA GLY A 20 20.61 2.74 15.65
C GLY A 20 21.81 2.24 16.47
N GLY A 21 23.05 2.54 16.06
CA GLY A 21 24.24 2.02 16.74
C GLY A 21 24.55 0.56 16.39
N PHE A 22 23.87 0.01 15.38
CA PHE A 22 24.10 -1.35 14.90
C PHE A 22 25.54 -1.53 14.41
N SER A 23 26.23 -2.56 14.86
CA SER A 23 27.59 -2.85 14.39
C SER A 23 27.55 -3.89 13.29
N ILE A 24 28.01 -3.50 12.10
CA ILE A 24 28.16 -4.46 11.01
C ILE A 24 29.44 -5.28 11.24
N GLU A 25 29.33 -6.60 11.14
CA GLU A 25 30.49 -7.47 11.32
C GLU A 25 31.52 -7.29 10.20
N LYS A 26 32.80 -7.18 10.57
CA LYS A 26 33.91 -7.04 9.62
C LYS A 26 34.02 -8.19 8.62
N LYS A 27 33.49 -9.38 8.95
CA LYS A 27 33.53 -10.55 8.07
C LYS A 27 32.78 -10.34 6.74
N TYR A 28 31.91 -9.34 6.67
CA TYR A 28 31.15 -8.99 5.46
C TYR A 28 31.92 -8.06 4.52
N GLU A 29 32.94 -7.34 5.01
CA GLU A 29 33.71 -6.40 4.20
C GLU A 29 34.46 -7.13 3.07
N ASN A 30 34.49 -6.53 1.88
CA ASN A 30 35.15 -7.06 0.69
C ASN A 30 34.66 -8.44 0.22
N SER A 31 33.48 -8.89 0.66
CA SER A 31 32.88 -10.16 0.26
C SER A 31 32.12 -10.10 -1.07
N VAL A 32 31.94 -11.26 -1.70
CA VAL A 32 31.03 -11.49 -2.82
C VAL A 32 29.72 -12.07 -2.29
N MET A 33 28.64 -11.29 -2.41
CA MET A 33 27.33 -11.65 -1.90
C MET A 33 26.37 -11.95 -3.06
N ALA A 34 25.58 -13.02 -2.96
CA ALA A 34 24.56 -13.34 -3.95
C ALA A 34 23.14 -13.28 -3.35
N CYS A 35 22.29 -12.42 -3.92
CA CYS A 35 20.92 -12.22 -3.44
C CYS A 35 19.92 -13.10 -4.21
N CYS A 36 19.16 -13.91 -3.47
CA CYS A 36 18.27 -14.93 -3.99
C CYS A 36 16.82 -14.71 -3.54
N GLU A 37 15.86 -14.79 -4.46
CA GLU A 37 14.42 -14.66 -4.15
C GLU A 37 13.62 -15.98 -4.24
N ASN A 38 14.20 -17.05 -4.75
CA ASN A 38 13.53 -18.34 -4.92
C ASN A 38 14.54 -19.50 -5.00
N GLU A 39 14.03 -20.72 -4.98
CA GLU A 39 14.81 -21.95 -5.05
C GLU A 39 15.77 -22.00 -6.26
N ALA A 40 15.29 -21.62 -7.45
CA ALA A 40 16.08 -21.70 -8.68
C ALA A 40 17.30 -20.76 -8.68
N GLU A 41 17.21 -19.61 -8.00
CA GLU A 41 18.33 -18.69 -7.84
C GLU A 41 19.36 -19.23 -6.84
N VAL A 42 18.90 -19.86 -5.75
CA VAL A 42 19.79 -20.56 -4.80
C VAL A 42 20.54 -21.69 -5.52
N ASP A 43 19.83 -22.52 -6.28
CA ASP A 43 20.43 -23.61 -7.06
C ASP A 43 21.46 -23.11 -8.07
N PHE A 44 21.18 -21.99 -8.73
CA PHE A 44 22.11 -21.36 -9.66
C PHE A 44 23.43 -20.99 -8.97
N PHE A 45 23.36 -20.28 -7.85
CA PHE A 45 24.57 -19.80 -7.16
C PHE A 45 25.35 -20.90 -6.46
N LEU A 46 24.73 -22.04 -6.16
CA LEU A 46 25.43 -23.19 -5.58
C LEU A 46 26.12 -24.06 -6.62
N ASN A 47 25.50 -24.25 -7.79
CA ASN A 47 25.92 -25.31 -8.72
C ASN A 47 26.43 -24.80 -10.07
N TYR A 48 26.10 -23.56 -10.47
CA TYR A 48 26.27 -23.11 -11.85
C TYR A 48 27.05 -21.81 -12.03
N THR A 49 27.32 -21.07 -10.95
CA THR A 49 28.16 -19.87 -11.01
C THR A 49 29.64 -20.25 -11.03
N LEU A 50 30.43 -19.56 -11.85
CA LEU A 50 31.90 -19.65 -11.83
C LEU A 50 32.52 -18.75 -10.75
N GLU A 51 31.72 -17.88 -10.16
CA GLU A 51 32.16 -16.92 -9.16
C GLU A 51 32.02 -17.47 -7.76
N LYS A 52 33.11 -17.44 -6.97
CA LYS A 52 33.08 -17.85 -5.57
C LYS A 52 32.19 -16.88 -4.78
N ILE A 53 31.09 -17.40 -4.25
CA ILE A 53 30.16 -16.65 -3.40
C ILE A 53 30.57 -16.86 -1.94
N ASP A 54 30.82 -15.77 -1.22
CA ASP A 54 31.16 -15.82 0.21
C ASP A 54 29.89 -15.92 1.06
N PHE A 55 28.82 -15.20 0.66
CA PHE A 55 27.54 -15.19 1.38
C PHE A 55 26.34 -15.26 0.44
N LEU A 56 25.40 -16.17 0.73
CA LEU A 56 24.07 -16.16 0.14
C LEU A 56 23.14 -15.30 1.00
N ILE A 57 22.39 -14.39 0.36
CA ILE A 57 21.39 -13.55 1.00
C ILE A 57 20.02 -13.97 0.52
N ALA A 58 19.19 -14.49 1.42
CA ALA A 58 17.80 -14.82 1.17
C ALA A 58 16.94 -13.56 1.25
N LEU A 59 16.39 -13.15 0.11
CA LEU A 59 15.52 -11.97 -0.02
C LEU A 59 14.03 -12.28 0.23
N THR A 60 13.64 -13.56 0.27
CA THR A 60 12.25 -13.98 0.44
C THR A 60 12.15 -15.18 1.39
N PRO A 61 10.96 -15.44 1.97
CA PRO A 61 10.71 -16.66 2.75
C PRO A 61 10.95 -17.94 1.96
N GLU A 62 10.70 -17.94 0.64
CA GLU A 62 10.94 -19.10 -0.23
C GLU A 62 12.43 -19.44 -0.30
N ALA A 63 13.30 -18.47 -0.60
CA ALA A 63 14.74 -18.68 -0.62
C ALA A 63 15.28 -19.08 0.75
N ALA A 64 14.80 -18.44 1.82
CA ALA A 64 15.19 -18.77 3.19
C ALA A 64 14.80 -20.21 3.57
N ALA A 65 13.59 -20.65 3.20
CA ALA A 65 13.11 -22.00 3.47
C ALA A 65 13.97 -23.04 2.74
N VAL A 66 14.33 -22.81 1.47
CA VAL A 66 15.20 -23.70 0.70
C VAL A 66 16.57 -23.83 1.36
N CYS A 67 17.20 -22.71 1.73
CA CYS A 67 18.50 -22.75 2.40
C CYS A 67 18.42 -23.51 3.73
N TYR A 68 17.40 -23.23 4.55
CA TYR A 68 17.16 -23.89 5.83
C TYR A 68 16.98 -25.41 5.67
N LEU A 69 16.06 -25.84 4.80
CA LEU A 69 15.75 -27.27 4.61
C LEU A 69 16.93 -28.08 4.08
N ARG A 70 17.88 -27.44 3.41
CA ARG A 70 19.07 -28.08 2.82
C ARG A 70 20.36 -27.81 3.61
N ASN A 71 20.26 -27.20 4.81
CA ASN A 71 21.40 -26.83 5.65
C ASN A 71 22.46 -25.98 4.93
N ILE A 72 22.02 -25.09 4.02
CA ILE A 72 22.91 -24.14 3.33
C ILE A 72 23.04 -22.89 4.21
N PRO A 73 24.26 -22.46 4.59
CA PRO A 73 24.45 -21.20 5.31
C PRO A 73 23.97 -20.01 4.49
N TYR A 74 23.17 -19.14 5.10
CA TYR A 74 22.63 -17.95 4.44
C TYR A 74 22.42 -16.82 5.44
N LEU A 75 22.31 -15.60 4.92
CA LEU A 75 21.95 -14.38 5.65
C LEU A 75 20.57 -13.90 5.21
N LYS A 76 19.91 -13.16 6.08
CA LYS A 76 18.70 -12.38 5.81
C LYS A 76 19.06 -10.90 5.78
N LEU A 77 18.20 -10.08 5.19
CA LEU A 77 18.41 -8.64 5.20
C LEU A 77 18.34 -8.04 6.61
N GLU A 78 17.52 -8.63 7.47
CA GLU A 78 17.42 -8.31 8.89
C GLU A 78 18.74 -8.49 9.66
N ASP A 79 19.71 -9.24 9.12
CA ASP A 79 21.02 -9.41 9.75
C ASP A 79 21.94 -8.17 9.56
N PHE A 80 21.52 -7.18 8.77
CA PHE A 80 22.32 -5.99 8.46
C PHE A 80 21.83 -4.72 9.16
N TYR A 81 20.69 -4.75 9.84
CA TYR A 81 20.11 -3.57 10.48
C TYR A 81 19.37 -3.88 11.78
N ASP A 82 19.25 -2.87 12.64
CA ASP A 82 18.46 -2.97 13.87
C ASP A 82 16.96 -2.81 13.55
N VAL A 83 16.22 -3.92 13.65
CA VAL A 83 14.76 -3.96 13.44
C VAL A 83 14.01 -3.12 14.47
N GLU A 84 14.49 -3.05 15.72
CA GLU A 84 13.87 -2.21 16.75
C GLU A 84 14.07 -0.74 16.44
N PHE A 85 15.27 -0.36 15.96
CA PHE A 85 15.50 1.01 15.50
C PHE A 85 14.60 1.36 14.33
N PHE A 86 14.46 0.48 13.33
CA PHE A 86 13.56 0.72 12.20
C PHE A 86 12.13 0.95 12.68
N SER A 87 11.63 0.13 13.62
CA SER A 87 10.28 0.33 14.19
C SER A 87 10.14 1.65 14.95
N LYS A 88 11.20 2.18 15.57
CA LYS A 88 11.18 3.52 16.20
C LYS A 88 11.02 4.66 15.18
N LEU A 89 11.26 4.41 13.88
CA LEU A 89 11.08 5.39 12.82
C LEU A 89 9.62 5.48 12.33
N ASP A 90 8.80 4.46 12.60
CA ASP A 90 7.44 4.32 12.05
C ASP A 90 6.62 5.59 12.21
N GLU A 91 6.65 6.21 13.40
CA GLU A 91 5.86 7.40 13.70
C GLU A 91 6.32 8.65 12.92
N ALA A 92 7.64 8.82 12.75
CA ALA A 92 8.19 9.96 12.01
C ALA A 92 7.92 9.81 10.50
N ILE A 93 8.12 8.59 9.97
CA ILE A 93 7.86 8.24 8.56
C ILE A 93 6.38 8.46 8.24
N LEU A 94 5.51 8.00 9.11
CA LEU A 94 4.08 8.18 8.98
C LEU A 94 3.68 9.67 8.97
N ALA A 95 4.16 10.45 9.95
CA ALA A 95 3.87 11.89 9.97
C ALA A 95 4.25 12.58 8.65
N TYR A 96 5.40 12.19 8.09
CA TYR A 96 5.88 12.68 6.80
C TYR A 96 5.01 12.22 5.62
N GLN A 97 4.56 10.96 5.58
CA GLN A 97 3.61 10.47 4.57
C GLN A 97 2.27 11.19 4.62
N THR A 98 1.74 11.47 5.82
CA THR A 98 0.49 12.24 5.97
C THR A 98 0.66 13.67 5.48
N GLN A 99 1.77 14.33 5.79
CA GLN A 99 2.08 15.65 5.25
C GLN A 99 2.16 15.64 3.72
N TRP A 100 2.85 14.66 3.15
CA TRP A 100 2.95 14.49 1.70
C TRP A 100 1.58 14.30 1.03
N ALA A 101 0.69 13.50 1.63
CA ALA A 101 -0.69 13.35 1.15
C ALA A 101 -1.48 14.68 1.20
N SER A 102 -1.28 15.49 2.22
CA SER A 102 -1.87 16.84 2.33
C SER A 102 -1.34 17.80 1.27
N GLU A 103 -0.04 17.76 0.96
CA GLU A 103 0.56 18.55 -0.11
C GLU A 103 -0.01 18.17 -1.48
N ILE A 104 -0.23 16.86 -1.73
CA ILE A 104 -0.93 16.37 -2.93
C ILE A 104 -2.35 16.93 -2.99
N ASN A 105 -3.09 16.88 -1.88
CA ASN A 105 -4.45 17.45 -1.81
C ASN A 105 -4.44 18.93 -2.19
N TYR A 106 -3.55 19.72 -1.58
CA TYR A 106 -3.44 21.16 -1.83
C TYR A 106 -3.01 21.46 -3.28
N PHE A 107 -2.10 20.67 -3.84
CA PHE A 107 -1.71 20.74 -5.25
C PHE A 107 -2.93 20.58 -6.18
N PHE A 108 -3.77 19.59 -5.94
CA PHE A 108 -4.96 19.34 -6.76
C PHE A 108 -6.11 20.33 -6.55
N LEU A 109 -6.34 20.76 -5.30
CA LEU A 109 -7.38 21.74 -4.96
C LEU A 109 -7.18 23.06 -5.71
N ARG A 110 -5.92 23.51 -5.87
CA ARG A 110 -5.57 24.72 -6.63
C ARG A 110 -5.86 24.61 -8.13
N LYS A 111 -5.90 23.39 -8.67
CA LYS A 111 -6.09 23.12 -10.11
C LYS A 111 -7.54 22.79 -10.46
N TYR A 112 -8.31 22.25 -9.51
CA TYR A 112 -9.70 21.88 -9.71
C TYR A 112 -10.55 22.19 -8.48
N ALA A 113 -11.09 23.41 -8.41
CA ALA A 113 -11.90 23.88 -7.29
C ALA A 113 -13.12 23.00 -6.97
N ARG A 114 -13.63 22.23 -7.95
CA ARG A 114 -14.72 21.28 -7.73
C ARG A 114 -14.36 20.20 -6.71
N LEU A 115 -13.09 19.85 -6.53
CA LEU A 115 -12.68 18.90 -5.49
C LEU A 115 -13.09 19.37 -4.10
N ASN A 116 -12.99 20.68 -3.84
CA ASN A 116 -13.38 21.28 -2.56
C ASN A 116 -14.89 21.13 -2.30
N LYS A 117 -15.72 21.35 -3.33
CA LYS A 117 -17.19 21.19 -3.24
C LYS A 117 -17.61 19.77 -2.85
N TYR A 118 -16.82 18.77 -3.23
CA TYR A 118 -17.14 17.36 -2.98
C TYR A 118 -16.28 16.77 -1.87
N HIS A 119 -15.51 17.59 -1.13
CA HIS A 119 -14.56 17.15 -0.11
C HIS A 119 -13.65 15.99 -0.57
N PHE A 120 -13.28 15.99 -1.86
CA PHE A 120 -12.47 14.93 -2.44
C PHE A 120 -10.98 15.25 -2.35
N GLU A 121 -10.31 14.54 -1.48
CA GLU A 121 -8.90 14.72 -1.18
C GLU A 121 -8.05 13.64 -1.89
N VAL A 122 -7.46 14.00 -3.04
CA VAL A 122 -6.76 13.05 -3.96
C VAL A 122 -5.69 12.20 -3.27
N GLY A 123 -4.81 12.80 -2.47
CA GLY A 123 -3.74 12.09 -1.76
C GLY A 123 -4.24 11.30 -0.56
N SER A 124 -5.43 11.63 -0.04
CA SER A 124 -5.96 11.12 1.21
C SER A 124 -6.98 10.00 1.05
N VAL A 125 -7.84 10.06 0.03
CA VAL A 125 -8.91 9.08 -0.22
C VAL A 125 -8.36 7.66 -0.46
N TYR A 126 -7.11 7.55 -0.92
CA TYR A 126 -6.41 6.29 -1.18
C TYR A 126 -5.13 6.13 -0.35
N PHE A 127 -5.04 6.87 0.76
CA PHE A 127 -3.81 7.00 1.55
C PHE A 127 -3.27 5.67 2.07
N PHE A 128 -4.13 4.77 2.54
CA PHE A 128 -3.72 3.47 3.07
C PHE A 128 -2.82 2.69 2.09
N TYR A 129 -3.24 2.56 0.83
CA TYR A 129 -2.47 1.83 -0.17
C TYR A 129 -1.23 2.58 -0.65
N LEU A 130 -1.30 3.91 -0.75
CA LEU A 130 -0.12 4.73 -1.00
C LEU A 130 0.93 4.54 0.10
N LYS A 131 0.50 4.52 1.36
CA LYS A 131 1.34 4.26 2.51
C LYS A 131 1.93 2.86 2.47
N VAL A 132 1.14 1.82 2.26
CA VAL A 132 1.64 0.43 2.16
C VAL A 132 2.71 0.31 1.06
N MET A 133 2.49 0.96 -0.09
CA MET A 133 3.48 1.03 -1.16
C MET A 133 4.77 1.75 -0.70
N ILE A 134 4.65 2.93 -0.08
CA ILE A 134 5.80 3.71 0.40
C ILE A 134 6.56 2.97 1.50
N ASP A 135 5.87 2.33 2.45
CA ASP A 135 6.49 1.55 3.52
C ASP A 135 7.26 0.35 2.98
N THR A 136 6.67 -0.35 2.02
CA THR A 136 7.32 -1.51 1.37
C THR A 136 8.60 -1.05 0.66
N LEU A 137 8.55 0.09 -0.01
CA LEU A 137 9.73 0.72 -0.61
C LEU A 137 10.75 1.12 0.47
N LEU A 138 10.32 1.84 1.50
CA LEU A 138 11.20 2.36 2.56
C LEU A 138 11.90 1.27 3.34
N LYS A 139 11.17 0.22 3.74
CA LYS A 139 11.76 -0.96 4.38
C LYS A 139 12.84 -1.58 3.50
N SER A 140 12.58 -1.66 2.19
CA SER A 140 13.52 -2.22 1.24
C SER A 140 14.74 -1.34 1.02
N ILE A 141 14.55 -0.03 0.89
CA ILE A 141 15.63 0.95 0.84
C ILE A 141 16.49 0.86 2.10
N PHE A 142 15.87 0.83 3.28
CA PHE A 142 16.56 0.78 4.56
C PHE A 142 17.43 -0.46 4.68
N ALA A 143 16.86 -1.63 4.40
CA ALA A 143 17.55 -2.91 4.43
C ALA A 143 18.73 -2.96 3.43
N ILE A 144 18.49 -2.54 2.19
CA ILE A 144 19.53 -2.54 1.15
C ILE A 144 20.63 -1.51 1.46
N ALA A 145 20.29 -0.32 1.93
CA ALA A 145 21.30 0.68 2.30
C ALA A 145 22.25 0.14 3.40
N HIS A 146 21.71 -0.58 4.37
CA HIS A 146 22.51 -1.23 5.41
C HIS A 146 23.37 -2.39 4.90
N LEU A 147 22.89 -3.13 3.90
CA LEU A 147 23.72 -4.10 3.18
C LEU A 147 24.95 -3.41 2.55
N PHE A 148 24.79 -2.26 1.90
CA PHE A 148 25.93 -1.52 1.31
C PHE A 148 26.91 -0.98 2.36
N LEU A 149 26.44 -0.65 3.56
CA LEU A 149 27.32 -0.27 4.66
C LEU A 149 28.25 -1.41 5.11
N SER A 150 27.92 -2.67 4.81
CA SER A 150 28.83 -3.80 5.01
C SER A 150 30.01 -3.82 4.03
N ARG A 151 30.03 -2.89 3.07
CA ARG A 151 31.09 -2.72 2.06
C ARG A 151 31.43 -4.02 1.34
N PRO A 152 30.43 -4.72 0.76
CA PRO A 152 30.72 -5.89 -0.06
C PRO A 152 31.58 -5.46 -1.26
N LYS A 153 32.48 -6.34 -1.69
CA LYS A 153 33.23 -6.14 -2.92
C LYS A 153 32.29 -6.21 -4.13
N LYS A 154 31.34 -7.16 -4.07
CA LYS A 154 30.41 -7.42 -5.16
C LYS A 154 29.07 -7.94 -4.66
N ILE A 155 27.98 -7.44 -5.24
CA ILE A 155 26.64 -7.99 -5.07
C ILE A 155 26.16 -8.54 -6.41
N ILE A 156 25.74 -9.79 -6.43
CA ILE A 156 25.21 -10.49 -7.60
C ILE A 156 23.73 -10.79 -7.37
N PHE A 157 22.88 -10.47 -8.33
CA PHE A 157 21.46 -10.79 -8.25
C PHE A 157 20.88 -11.01 -9.66
N PHE A 158 19.74 -11.67 -9.72
CA PHE A 158 19.01 -11.85 -10.98
C PHE A 158 18.12 -10.65 -11.28
N LYS A 159 18.11 -10.16 -12.52
CA LYS A 159 17.16 -9.12 -12.93
C LYS A 159 15.74 -9.65 -12.78
N ASN A 160 14.86 -8.84 -12.19
CA ASN A 160 13.43 -9.16 -12.18
C ASN A 160 12.90 -9.27 -13.61
N ARG A 161 12.32 -10.43 -13.91
CA ARG A 161 12.00 -10.86 -15.28
C ARG A 161 10.67 -10.30 -15.80
N ARG A 162 9.90 -9.62 -14.95
CA ARG A 162 8.50 -9.24 -15.26
C ARG A 162 8.23 -7.77 -14.95
N GLY A 163 7.68 -7.07 -15.94
CA GLY A 163 6.79 -5.95 -15.66
C GLY A 163 5.45 -6.54 -15.22
N ASN A 164 5.25 -6.64 -13.91
CA ASN A 164 4.00 -7.21 -13.39
C ASN A 164 2.86 -6.22 -13.56
N GLU A 165 1.65 -6.76 -13.71
CA GLU A 165 0.43 -5.99 -13.55
C GLU A 165 0.43 -5.39 -12.14
N ILE A 166 0.33 -4.07 -12.06
CA ILE A 166 0.16 -3.39 -10.77
C ILE A 166 -1.29 -3.58 -10.36
N LEU A 167 -1.49 -4.18 -9.19
CA LEU A 167 -2.80 -4.38 -8.59
C LEU A 167 -3.36 -3.05 -8.11
N ASP A 168 -4.67 -2.99 -7.92
CA ASP A 168 -5.34 -1.77 -7.46
C ASP A 168 -4.90 -1.38 -6.04
N ASP A 169 -4.44 -2.34 -5.23
CA ASP A 169 -3.89 -2.09 -3.88
C ASP A 169 -2.47 -1.48 -3.87
N LEU A 170 -1.87 -1.23 -5.04
CA LEU A 170 -0.50 -0.72 -5.20
C LEU A 170 0.57 -1.58 -4.50
N SER A 171 0.26 -2.84 -4.17
CA SER A 171 1.21 -3.75 -3.57
C SER A 171 2.32 -4.12 -4.57
N PHE A 172 3.46 -4.56 -4.02
CA PHE A 172 4.50 -5.20 -4.81
C PHE A 172 4.24 -6.72 -4.77
N PRO A 173 3.73 -7.33 -5.87
CA PRO A 173 3.39 -8.76 -5.87
C PRO A 173 4.62 -9.68 -5.77
N PHE A 174 5.81 -9.11 -5.93
CA PHE A 174 7.10 -9.76 -5.76
C PHE A 174 7.98 -8.83 -4.93
N SER A 175 9.11 -9.34 -4.46
CA SER A 175 10.06 -8.51 -3.74
C SER A 175 10.56 -7.34 -4.60
N ILE A 176 10.61 -6.16 -4.00
CA ILE A 176 11.14 -4.91 -4.57
C ILE A 176 12.65 -4.75 -4.33
N TYR A 177 13.26 -5.65 -3.54
CA TYR A 177 14.66 -5.53 -3.12
C TYR A 177 15.61 -5.43 -4.33
N LYS A 178 15.34 -6.15 -5.43
CA LYS A 178 16.17 -6.13 -6.64
C LYS A 178 16.09 -4.81 -7.41
N GLU A 179 14.91 -4.23 -7.54
CA GLU A 179 14.72 -2.90 -8.11
C GLU A 179 15.43 -1.85 -7.26
N THR A 180 15.29 -1.93 -5.94
CA THR A 180 16.00 -1.06 -4.99
C THR A 180 17.52 -1.22 -5.09
N LEU A 181 18.04 -2.44 -5.14
CA LEU A 181 19.47 -2.74 -5.33
C LEU A 181 20.03 -2.06 -6.58
N SER A 182 19.26 -2.03 -7.67
CA SER A 182 19.70 -1.43 -8.93
C SER A 182 19.85 0.10 -8.89
N CYS A 183 19.29 0.77 -7.87
CA CYS A 183 19.43 2.22 -7.70
C CYS A 183 20.79 2.60 -7.06
N PHE A 184 21.44 1.71 -6.31
CA PHE A 184 22.71 1.95 -5.61
C PHE A 184 23.95 1.81 -6.52
N THR A 185 23.82 2.05 -7.82
CA THR A 185 24.89 1.82 -8.82
C THR A 185 26.09 2.76 -8.72
N LYS A 186 26.00 3.85 -7.95
CA LYS A 186 27.10 4.79 -7.72
C LYS A 186 28.02 4.39 -6.56
N GLU A 187 27.68 3.32 -5.85
CA GLU A 187 28.50 2.81 -4.75
C GLU A 187 29.78 2.15 -5.26
N LYS A 188 30.84 2.13 -4.44
CA LYS A 188 32.11 1.45 -4.77
C LYS A 188 31.96 -0.07 -4.96
N THR A 189 30.85 -0.63 -4.51
CA THR A 189 30.48 -2.04 -4.63
C THR A 189 30.14 -2.37 -6.08
N LYS A 190 30.75 -3.40 -6.65
CA LYS A 190 30.38 -3.87 -7.99
C LYS A 190 29.01 -4.55 -7.96
N ILE A 191 28.07 -4.06 -8.74
CA ILE A 191 26.75 -4.69 -8.89
C ILE A 191 26.73 -5.51 -10.18
N SER A 192 26.33 -6.79 -10.11
CA SER A 192 26.19 -7.66 -11.28
C SER A 192 24.80 -8.24 -11.38
N CYS A 193 24.11 -7.86 -12.46
CA CYS A 193 22.74 -8.25 -12.73
C CYS A 193 22.71 -9.37 -13.77
N LEU A 194 22.35 -10.58 -13.33
CA LEU A 194 22.23 -11.73 -14.22
C LEU A 194 20.89 -11.70 -14.94
N LYS A 195 20.89 -12.02 -16.23
CA LYS A 195 19.65 -12.31 -16.94
C LYS A 195 19.22 -13.72 -16.54
N PRO A 196 18.05 -13.91 -15.90
CA PRO A 196 17.53 -15.26 -15.66
C PRO A 196 17.50 -16.04 -16.98
N GLN A 197 17.84 -17.32 -16.96
CA GLN A 197 17.86 -18.19 -18.16
C GLN A 197 16.59 -19.07 -18.26
N VAL A 198 15.94 -19.42 -17.16
CA VAL A 198 14.79 -20.36 -17.14
C VAL A 198 13.43 -19.65 -17.02
N LYS A 199 12.48 -19.93 -17.93
CA LYS A 199 11.09 -19.40 -17.88
C LYS A 199 10.35 -19.97 -16.67
N LEU A 200 10.36 -19.23 -15.55
CA LEU A 200 9.53 -19.55 -14.39
C LEU A 200 8.04 -19.44 -14.76
N LYS A 201 7.30 -20.55 -14.66
CA LYS A 201 5.85 -20.60 -14.85
C LYS A 201 5.20 -19.78 -13.72
N CYS A 202 4.20 -18.97 -14.06
CA CYS A 202 3.46 -18.19 -13.07
C CYS A 202 2.76 -19.14 -12.08
N PRO A 203 2.81 -18.89 -10.77
CA PRO A 203 2.06 -19.71 -9.83
C PRO A 203 0.56 -19.62 -10.18
N LEU A 204 -0.09 -20.79 -10.30
CA LEU A 204 -1.46 -20.92 -10.82
C LEU A 204 -2.52 -20.14 -10.04
N TRP A 205 -2.27 -19.80 -8.77
CA TRP A 205 -3.19 -19.05 -7.91
C TRP A 205 -3.45 -17.61 -8.38
N VAL A 206 -2.44 -16.85 -8.85
CA VAL A 206 -2.58 -15.46 -9.32
C VAL A 206 -3.49 -15.38 -10.55
N ARG A 207 -3.49 -16.42 -11.39
CA ARG A 207 -4.37 -16.51 -12.57
C ARG A 207 -5.81 -16.89 -12.24
N LYS A 208 -6.07 -17.50 -11.08
CA LYS A 208 -7.43 -17.90 -10.66
C LYS A 208 -8.21 -16.73 -10.07
N THR A 209 -7.58 -15.84 -9.30
CA THR A 209 -8.25 -14.71 -8.62
C THR A 209 -8.89 -13.73 -9.62
N GLY A 210 -8.20 -13.39 -10.72
CA GLY A 210 -8.74 -12.48 -11.74
C GLY A 210 -9.94 -13.03 -12.55
N ARG A 211 -10.10 -14.35 -12.65
CA ARG A 211 -11.26 -14.97 -13.34
C ARG A 211 -12.51 -15.01 -12.47
N HIS A 212 -12.36 -15.14 -11.15
CA HIS A 212 -13.50 -15.10 -10.23
C HIS A 212 -14.14 -13.71 -10.18
N ILE A 213 -13.33 -12.66 -10.18
CA ILE A 213 -13.82 -11.26 -10.24
C ILE A 213 -14.58 -11.01 -11.56
N LYS A 214 -14.04 -11.44 -12.71
CA LYS A 214 -14.72 -11.28 -14.01
C LYS A 214 -16.00 -12.13 -14.16
N ARG A 215 -16.09 -13.28 -13.50
CA ARG A 215 -17.33 -14.09 -13.46
C ARG A 215 -18.39 -13.49 -12.54
N PHE A 216 -17.97 -12.91 -11.41
CA PHE A 216 -18.87 -12.19 -10.50
C PHE A 216 -19.60 -11.06 -11.24
N PHE A 217 -18.89 -10.21 -11.98
CA PHE A 217 -19.52 -9.10 -12.72
C PHE A 217 -20.41 -9.51 -13.90
N ARG A 218 -20.37 -10.77 -14.39
CA ARG A 218 -21.15 -11.22 -15.55
C ARG A 218 -22.50 -11.84 -15.20
N SER A 219 -22.75 -12.26 -13.95
CA SER A 219 -24.02 -12.89 -13.56
C SER A 219 -25.07 -11.95 -12.95
N PHE A 220 -24.79 -10.65 -12.81
CA PHE A 220 -25.65 -9.70 -12.11
C PHE A 220 -26.68 -8.94 -12.98
N LEU A 221 -26.91 -9.40 -14.22
CA LEU A 221 -27.60 -8.64 -15.26
C LEU A 221 -29.14 -8.73 -15.30
N LYS A 222 -29.85 -9.14 -14.23
CA LYS A 222 -31.28 -9.48 -14.39
C LYS A 222 -32.32 -8.95 -13.41
N ASP A 223 -32.01 -8.07 -12.47
CA ASP A 223 -33.08 -7.43 -11.70
C ASP A 223 -32.68 -6.02 -11.26
N ARG A 224 -33.32 -5.00 -11.86
CA ARG A 224 -33.39 -3.67 -11.27
C ARG A 224 -34.55 -3.68 -10.29
N ARG A 225 -34.26 -3.72 -9.00
CA ARG A 225 -35.25 -3.34 -7.98
C ARG A 225 -35.02 -1.87 -7.67
N ASN A 226 -36.08 -1.07 -7.76
CA ASN A 226 -36.09 0.26 -7.18
C ASN A 226 -35.84 0.10 -5.68
N ILE A 227 -34.63 0.42 -5.23
CA ILE A 227 -34.28 0.50 -3.81
C ILE A 227 -34.84 1.84 -3.31
N LEU A 228 -36.17 1.93 -3.27
CA LEU A 228 -36.84 3.04 -2.62
C LEU A 228 -36.90 2.67 -1.13
N GLU A 229 -36.16 3.44 -0.34
CA GLU A 229 -36.11 3.42 1.12
C GLU A 229 -35.31 2.26 1.76
N VAL A 230 -34.01 2.48 1.92
CA VAL A 230 -33.11 1.62 2.71
C VAL A 230 -32.70 2.34 3.97
N ASP A 231 -32.64 1.65 5.10
CA ASP A 231 -32.09 2.19 6.34
C ASP A 231 -30.58 1.90 6.45
N LEU A 232 -30.12 0.73 6.02
CA LEU A 232 -28.72 0.29 6.14
C LEU A 232 -28.19 -0.32 4.85
N ILE A 233 -27.08 0.20 4.34
CA ILE A 233 -26.29 -0.45 3.28
C ILE A 233 -25.13 -1.16 3.96
N TYR A 234 -24.92 -2.45 3.71
CA TYR A 234 -23.85 -3.21 4.38
C TYR A 234 -22.96 -4.00 3.41
N SER A 235 -21.65 -4.05 3.67
CA SER A 235 -20.74 -4.97 2.95
C SER A 235 -21.02 -6.43 3.35
N LEU A 236 -20.97 -7.38 2.41
CA LEU A 236 -20.99 -8.81 2.76
C LEU A 236 -19.71 -9.23 3.51
N GLY A 237 -19.81 -10.25 4.36
CA GLY A 237 -18.77 -10.67 5.29
C GLY A 237 -19.42 -11.26 6.56
N PHE A 238 -18.78 -12.27 7.16
CA PHE A 238 -19.38 -13.08 8.23
C PHE A 238 -20.00 -12.23 9.36
N ASP A 239 -19.27 -11.24 9.86
CA ASP A 239 -19.73 -10.40 10.97
C ASP A 239 -20.73 -9.32 10.53
N THR A 240 -20.54 -8.74 9.34
CA THR A 240 -21.42 -7.69 8.83
C THR A 240 -22.79 -8.22 8.40
N GLU A 241 -22.84 -9.44 7.88
CA GLU A 241 -24.07 -10.16 7.57
C GLU A 241 -24.86 -10.50 8.82
N CYS A 242 -24.20 -10.99 9.88
CA CYS A 242 -24.87 -11.28 11.16
C CYS A 242 -25.55 -10.04 11.75
N VAL A 243 -24.87 -8.90 11.76
CA VAL A 243 -25.45 -7.63 12.23
C VAL A 243 -26.60 -7.18 11.32
N ALA A 244 -26.46 -7.30 10.00
CA ALA A 244 -27.52 -6.94 9.07
C ALA A 244 -28.76 -7.84 9.22
N GLU A 245 -28.59 -9.13 9.46
CA GLU A 245 -29.69 -10.05 9.76
C GLU A 245 -30.39 -9.69 11.07
N TYR A 246 -29.63 -9.35 12.11
CA TYR A 246 -30.19 -8.87 13.37
C TYR A 246 -30.97 -7.57 13.18
N ALA A 247 -30.41 -6.59 12.46
CA ALA A 247 -31.06 -5.33 12.15
C ALA A 247 -32.37 -5.52 11.36
N LYS A 248 -32.40 -6.45 10.39
CA LYS A 248 -33.63 -6.84 9.67
C LYS A 248 -34.70 -7.38 10.62
N LYS A 249 -34.33 -8.23 11.58
CA LYS A 249 -35.26 -8.78 12.59
C LYS A 249 -35.84 -7.67 13.50
N THR A 250 -35.11 -6.58 13.71
CA THR A 250 -35.58 -5.41 14.46
C THR A 250 -36.26 -4.35 13.58
N GLY A 251 -36.58 -4.66 12.32
CA GLY A 251 -37.37 -3.81 11.43
C GLY A 251 -36.55 -2.85 10.54
N PHE A 252 -35.22 -2.93 10.52
CA PHE A 252 -34.43 -2.13 9.57
C PHE A 252 -34.52 -2.72 8.16
N ARG A 253 -34.67 -1.84 7.16
CA ARG A 253 -34.57 -2.21 5.76
C ARG A 253 -33.11 -2.20 5.36
N CYS A 254 -32.51 -3.37 5.23
CA CYS A 254 -31.10 -3.50 4.90
C CYS A 254 -30.91 -4.00 3.46
N THR A 255 -29.95 -3.43 2.75
CA THR A 255 -29.51 -3.90 1.42
C THR A 255 -28.01 -4.19 1.43
N SER A 256 -27.57 -5.22 0.71
CA SER A 256 -26.16 -5.49 0.57
C SER A 256 -25.49 -4.43 -0.32
N MET A 257 -24.21 -4.18 -0.12
CA MET A 257 -23.41 -3.31 -0.97
C MET A 257 -23.44 -3.83 -2.41
N GLN A 258 -23.38 -5.15 -2.60
CA GLN A 258 -23.47 -5.79 -3.90
C GLN A 258 -24.80 -5.49 -4.60
N ASP A 259 -25.91 -5.47 -3.88
CA ASP A 259 -27.22 -5.09 -4.42
C ASP A 259 -27.32 -3.61 -4.73
N PHE A 260 -26.81 -2.76 -3.84
CA PHE A 260 -26.66 -1.32 -4.11
C PHE A 260 -25.80 -1.07 -5.37
N LEU A 261 -24.73 -1.85 -5.55
CA LEU A 261 -23.83 -1.73 -6.70
C LEU A 261 -24.52 -2.01 -8.04
N LYS A 262 -25.56 -2.84 -8.08
CA LYS A 262 -26.31 -3.12 -9.32
C LYS A 262 -26.95 -1.86 -9.89
N ASN A 263 -27.29 -0.90 -9.04
CA ASN A 263 -27.88 0.36 -9.48
C ASN A 263 -26.82 1.29 -10.09
N ILE A 264 -25.58 1.29 -9.58
CA ILE A 264 -24.54 2.23 -10.01
C ILE A 264 -23.58 1.70 -11.08
N VAL A 265 -23.38 0.38 -11.21
CA VAL A 265 -22.38 -0.20 -12.14
C VAL A 265 -22.64 0.18 -13.62
N HIS A 266 -23.88 0.53 -13.97
CA HIS A 266 -24.24 1.01 -15.30
C HIS A 266 -23.97 2.51 -15.52
N TYR A 267 -23.87 3.29 -14.44
CA TYR A 267 -23.57 4.71 -14.48
C TYR A 267 -22.05 4.91 -14.43
N LYS A 268 -21.40 4.93 -15.60
CA LYS A 268 -20.04 5.48 -15.70
C LYS A 268 -20.11 6.95 -16.07
N LYS A 269 -20.24 7.82 -15.08
CA LYS A 269 -20.09 9.26 -15.28
C LYS A 269 -18.62 9.54 -15.63
N ARG A 270 -18.34 9.91 -16.88
CA ARG A 270 -16.98 10.28 -17.29
C ARG A 270 -16.77 11.77 -17.06
N ASP A 271 -15.99 12.12 -16.05
CA ASP A 271 -15.59 13.51 -15.83
C ASP A 271 -14.36 13.83 -16.70
N ARG A 272 -14.63 14.20 -17.96
CA ARG A 272 -13.58 14.53 -18.94
C ARG A 272 -12.70 15.68 -18.45
N THR A 273 -13.26 16.64 -17.71
CA THR A 273 -12.54 17.79 -17.18
C THR A 273 -11.54 17.33 -16.12
N PHE A 274 -11.98 16.51 -15.15
CA PHE A 274 -11.07 15.98 -14.12
C PHE A 274 -9.96 15.13 -14.73
N ARG A 275 -10.27 14.24 -15.68
CA ARG A 275 -9.26 13.44 -16.39
C ARG A 275 -8.26 14.31 -17.16
N ARG A 276 -8.72 15.38 -17.81
CA ARG A 276 -7.83 16.33 -18.49
C ARG A 276 -6.89 17.01 -17.50
N ILE A 277 -7.41 17.48 -16.37
CA ILE A 277 -6.61 18.12 -15.31
C ILE A 277 -5.58 17.16 -14.77
N LEU A 278 -5.97 15.92 -14.44
CA LEU A 278 -5.03 14.88 -14.03
C LEU A 278 -3.93 14.75 -15.09
N ASN A 279 -4.26 14.48 -16.35
CA ASN A 279 -3.26 14.26 -17.40
C ASN A 279 -2.30 15.44 -17.57
N THR A 280 -2.78 16.68 -17.49
CA THR A 280 -1.91 17.88 -17.63
C THR A 280 -1.07 18.14 -16.39
N THR A 281 -1.54 17.78 -15.21
CA THR A 281 -0.85 18.04 -13.94
C THR A 281 0.04 16.88 -13.48
N HIS A 282 -0.05 15.71 -14.11
CA HIS A 282 0.77 14.54 -13.77
C HIS A 282 2.26 14.86 -13.80
N HIS A 283 2.73 15.44 -14.90
CA HIS A 283 4.13 15.80 -15.04
C HIS A 283 4.55 16.88 -14.05
N GLU A 284 3.70 17.91 -13.85
CA GLU A 284 3.94 18.97 -12.85
C GLU A 284 4.10 18.40 -11.44
N LEU A 285 3.25 17.44 -11.05
CA LEU A 285 3.34 16.75 -9.77
C LEU A 285 4.66 15.95 -9.69
N GLU A 286 4.96 15.11 -10.69
CA GLU A 286 6.17 14.28 -10.73
C GLU A 286 7.46 15.10 -10.65
N ILE A 287 7.47 16.33 -11.18
CA ILE A 287 8.65 17.20 -11.14
C ILE A 287 8.74 18.05 -9.87
N SER A 288 7.64 18.20 -9.12
CA SER A 288 7.58 19.03 -7.93
C SER A 288 8.51 18.52 -6.82
N LEU A 289 9.11 19.44 -6.07
CA LEU A 289 10.11 19.11 -5.05
C LEU A 289 9.52 18.24 -3.94
N PHE A 290 8.34 18.59 -3.39
CA PHE A 290 7.71 17.80 -2.32
C PHE A 290 7.37 16.38 -2.77
N PHE A 291 7.03 16.18 -4.05
CA PHE A 291 6.69 14.87 -4.56
C PHE A 291 7.94 14.01 -4.77
N LYS A 292 8.99 14.58 -5.38
CA LYS A 292 10.29 13.89 -5.54
C LYS A 292 10.92 13.54 -4.22
N ASP A 293 10.85 14.46 -3.25
CA ASP A 293 11.47 14.30 -1.94
C ASP A 293 10.99 13.02 -1.24
N MET A 294 9.73 12.62 -1.40
CA MET A 294 9.19 11.36 -0.86
C MET A 294 9.93 10.10 -1.33
N PHE A 295 10.61 10.14 -2.48
CA PHE A 295 11.33 9.00 -3.06
C PHE A 295 12.85 9.14 -3.01
N PHE A 296 13.37 10.24 -2.43
CA PHE A 296 14.79 10.43 -2.22
C PHE A 296 15.18 9.95 -0.83
N TRP A 297 16.08 8.97 -0.71
CA TRP A 297 16.48 8.39 0.58
C TRP A 297 17.95 7.98 0.53
N PHE A 298 18.68 8.17 1.61
CA PHE A 298 20.11 7.86 1.69
C PHE A 298 20.95 8.44 0.55
N GLY A 299 20.61 9.63 0.05
CA GLY A 299 21.28 10.25 -1.09
C GLY A 299 20.94 9.65 -2.47
N VAL A 300 19.97 8.75 -2.56
CA VAL A 300 19.59 8.03 -3.78
C VAL A 300 18.12 8.30 -4.13
N ASP A 301 17.84 8.47 -5.43
CA ASP A 301 16.49 8.66 -5.96
C ASP A 301 15.87 7.30 -6.36
N PHE A 302 14.74 6.95 -5.73
CA PHE A 302 13.98 5.72 -5.97
C PHE A 302 12.68 5.94 -6.74
N GLN A 303 12.41 7.14 -7.28
CA GLN A 303 11.17 7.44 -7.99
C GLN A 303 10.92 6.48 -9.15
N GLN A 304 11.97 6.02 -9.84
CA GLN A 304 11.87 5.06 -10.94
C GLN A 304 11.37 3.68 -10.51
N VAL A 305 11.61 3.27 -9.26
CA VAL A 305 11.16 1.99 -8.71
C VAL A 305 9.63 1.96 -8.62
N VAL A 306 9.03 3.08 -8.23
CA VAL A 306 7.58 3.20 -7.99
C VAL A 306 6.81 3.86 -9.13
N LYS A 307 7.49 4.29 -10.20
CA LYS A 307 6.88 5.05 -11.30
C LYS A 307 5.62 4.40 -11.86
N LYS A 308 5.66 3.08 -12.07
CA LYS A 308 4.50 2.33 -12.59
C LYS A 308 3.32 2.33 -11.62
N HIS A 309 3.59 2.22 -10.32
CA HIS A 309 2.56 2.27 -9.29
C HIS A 309 1.93 3.66 -9.19
N ILE A 310 2.75 4.71 -9.23
CA ILE A 310 2.28 6.10 -9.30
C ILE A 310 1.43 6.32 -10.56
N ASP A 311 1.88 5.86 -11.73
CA ASP A 311 1.10 5.95 -12.97
C ASP A 311 -0.26 5.23 -12.86
N VAL A 312 -0.33 4.06 -12.23
CA VAL A 312 -1.59 3.33 -12.00
C VAL A 312 -2.50 4.07 -11.02
N TRP A 313 -1.95 4.51 -9.89
CA TRP A 313 -2.69 5.33 -8.93
C TRP A 313 -3.30 6.54 -9.63
N PHE A 314 -2.49 7.25 -10.39
CA PHE A 314 -2.86 8.50 -11.00
C PHE A 314 -3.84 8.37 -12.17
N ARG A 315 -3.53 7.48 -13.12
CA ARG A 315 -4.27 7.38 -14.40
C ARG A 315 -5.47 6.44 -14.34
N LYS A 316 -5.47 5.48 -13.41
CA LYS A 316 -6.52 4.48 -13.27
C LYS A 316 -7.32 4.67 -11.99
N ILE A 317 -6.67 4.66 -10.84
CA ILE A 317 -7.36 4.58 -9.54
C ILE A 317 -8.06 5.91 -9.21
N THR A 318 -7.33 7.01 -9.14
CA THR A 318 -7.85 8.35 -8.80
C THR A 318 -9.06 8.77 -9.65
N PRO A 319 -9.05 8.68 -10.99
CA PRO A 319 -10.23 9.02 -11.78
C PRO A 319 -11.39 8.04 -11.56
N THR A 320 -11.11 6.75 -11.32
CA THR A 320 -12.16 5.77 -11.03
C THR A 320 -12.82 6.05 -9.68
N LEU A 321 -12.04 6.39 -8.64
CA LEU A 321 -12.55 6.83 -7.34
C LEU A 321 -13.47 8.03 -7.47
N TRP A 322 -13.00 9.08 -8.16
CA TRP A 322 -13.79 10.31 -8.36
C TRP A 322 -15.11 10.04 -9.08
N GLU A 323 -15.05 9.33 -10.22
CA GLU A 323 -16.23 9.05 -11.03
C GLU A 323 -17.24 8.17 -10.28
N MET A 324 -16.76 7.15 -9.56
CA MET A 324 -17.61 6.28 -8.76
C MET A 324 -18.22 7.03 -7.57
N MET A 325 -17.46 7.93 -6.93
CA MET A 325 -17.97 8.74 -5.82
C MET A 325 -19.10 9.65 -6.28
N LEU A 326 -18.98 10.28 -7.46
CA LEU A 326 -20.04 11.13 -8.01
C LEU A 326 -21.33 10.34 -8.24
N VAL A 327 -21.21 9.13 -8.81
CA VAL A 327 -22.36 8.27 -9.09
C VAL A 327 -22.97 7.72 -7.80
N ALA A 328 -22.15 7.26 -6.87
CA ALA A 328 -22.60 6.82 -5.55
C ALA A 328 -23.30 7.95 -4.79
N SER A 329 -22.83 9.20 -4.92
CA SER A 329 -23.48 10.36 -4.27
C SER A 329 -24.89 10.58 -4.81
N GLU A 330 -25.09 10.48 -6.13
CA GLU A 330 -26.42 10.61 -6.74
C GLU A 330 -27.36 9.50 -6.25
N GLU A 331 -26.90 8.26 -6.20
CA GLU A 331 -27.70 7.13 -5.72
C GLU A 331 -28.02 7.25 -4.23
N LEU A 332 -27.04 7.61 -3.39
CA LEU A 332 -27.23 7.80 -1.95
C LEU A 332 -28.19 8.96 -1.63
N GLN A 333 -28.20 10.02 -2.45
CA GLN A 333 -29.19 11.10 -2.34
C GLN A 333 -30.61 10.63 -2.64
N CYS A 334 -30.77 9.66 -3.54
CA CYS A 334 -32.07 9.06 -3.87
C CYS A 334 -32.54 8.10 -2.78
N CYS A 335 -31.69 7.16 -2.34
CA CYS A 335 -32.09 6.12 -1.39
C CYS A 335 -32.05 6.56 0.09
N LYS A 336 -31.26 7.61 0.41
CA LYS A 336 -31.14 8.24 1.73
C LYS A 336 -30.97 7.26 2.90
N PRO A 337 -29.94 6.40 2.87
CA PRO A 337 -29.72 5.46 3.96
C PRO A 337 -29.36 6.17 5.24
N LYS A 338 -29.74 5.59 6.38
CA LYS A 338 -29.41 6.11 7.71
C LYS A 338 -27.97 5.82 8.09
N ALA A 339 -27.37 4.76 7.54
CA ALA A 339 -25.97 4.44 7.72
C ALA A 339 -25.43 3.53 6.60
N ILE A 340 -24.11 3.51 6.47
CA ILE A 340 -23.36 2.49 5.74
C ILE A 340 -22.57 1.68 6.75
N PHE A 341 -22.66 0.35 6.70
CA PHE A 341 -21.88 -0.55 7.55
C PHE A 341 -20.87 -1.36 6.73
N HIS A 342 -19.58 -1.19 7.04
CA HIS A 342 -18.50 -1.77 6.26
C HIS A 342 -17.49 -2.53 7.13
N TYR A 343 -17.01 -3.70 6.72
CA TYR A 343 -15.91 -4.35 7.47
C TYR A 343 -14.57 -3.63 7.26
N SER A 344 -14.17 -3.35 6.02
CA SER A 344 -13.03 -2.50 5.64
C SER A 344 -13.20 -2.04 4.20
N PRO A 345 -13.19 -0.73 3.87
CA PRO A 345 -13.26 -0.26 2.48
C PRO A 345 -11.98 -0.61 1.72
N ASP A 346 -11.88 -1.87 1.28
CA ASP A 346 -10.71 -2.41 0.61
C ASP A 346 -10.68 -2.03 -0.86
N SER A 347 -11.81 -2.09 -1.57
CA SER A 347 -11.82 -1.83 -3.00
C SER A 347 -11.90 -0.33 -3.32
N ILE A 348 -11.51 0.03 -4.55
CA ILE A 348 -11.73 1.36 -5.11
C ILE A 348 -13.21 1.78 -4.98
N VAL A 349 -14.11 0.83 -5.21
CA VAL A 349 -15.55 1.09 -5.21
C VAL A 349 -16.06 1.36 -3.79
N ASP A 350 -15.64 0.56 -2.82
CA ASP A 350 -16.02 0.73 -1.41
C ASP A 350 -15.56 2.09 -0.88
N ARG A 351 -14.30 2.46 -1.18
CA ARG A 351 -13.75 3.78 -0.81
C ARG A 351 -14.52 4.92 -1.44
N ALA A 352 -14.94 4.77 -2.70
CA ALA A 352 -15.73 5.79 -3.38
C ALA A 352 -17.14 5.95 -2.78
N ILE A 353 -17.77 4.85 -2.37
CA ILE A 353 -19.09 4.87 -1.71
C ILE A 353 -18.97 5.47 -0.31
N VAL A 354 -17.95 5.11 0.46
CA VAL A 354 -17.66 5.71 1.76
C VAL A 354 -17.38 7.21 1.64
N ALA A 355 -16.59 7.62 0.64
CA ALA A 355 -16.36 9.05 0.38
C ALA A 355 -17.66 9.79 0.03
N ALA A 356 -18.53 9.18 -0.78
CA ALA A 356 -19.84 9.73 -1.13
C ALA A 356 -20.77 9.83 0.09
N ALA A 357 -20.79 8.82 0.96
CA ALA A 357 -21.56 8.82 2.19
C ALA A 357 -21.15 9.98 3.11
N ARG A 358 -19.83 10.16 3.30
CA ARG A 358 -19.29 11.27 4.11
C ARG A 358 -19.63 12.63 3.53
N LEU A 359 -19.56 12.79 2.20
CA LEU A 359 -19.99 14.02 1.52
C LEU A 359 -21.47 14.35 1.83
N LEU A 360 -22.31 13.33 1.99
CA LEU A 360 -23.73 13.46 2.29
C LEU A 360 -24.05 13.36 3.79
N THR A 361 -23.04 13.40 4.66
CA THR A 361 -23.19 13.26 6.12
C THR A 361 -23.92 11.99 6.56
N ILE A 362 -23.84 10.93 5.76
CA ILE A 362 -24.38 9.61 6.09
C ILE A 362 -23.36 8.89 6.98
N PRO A 363 -23.74 8.49 8.22
CA PRO A 363 -22.86 7.78 9.13
C PRO A 363 -22.25 6.51 8.52
N VAL A 364 -20.94 6.35 8.69
CA VAL A 364 -20.18 5.18 8.30
C VAL A 364 -19.81 4.40 9.56
N VAL A 365 -20.39 3.22 9.70
CA VAL A 365 -20.08 2.26 10.74
C VAL A 365 -19.02 1.30 10.18
N THR A 366 -17.97 1.01 10.95
CA THR A 366 -17.00 -0.01 10.57
C THR A 366 -16.84 -1.12 11.61
N TYR A 367 -16.26 -2.24 11.19
CA TYR A 367 -15.98 -3.37 12.05
C TYR A 367 -14.49 -3.72 12.04
N GLN A 368 -13.88 -3.88 13.21
CA GLN A 368 -12.49 -4.31 13.31
C GLN A 368 -12.35 -5.79 12.89
N HIS A 369 -11.56 -6.07 11.84
CA HIS A 369 -11.37 -7.43 11.31
C HIS A 369 -10.06 -8.10 11.79
N GLY A 370 -9.76 -7.99 13.09
CA GLY A 370 -8.63 -8.69 13.74
C GLY A 370 -7.26 -8.04 13.55
N GLY A 371 -7.18 -6.97 12.76
CA GLY A 371 -6.00 -6.11 12.68
C GLY A 371 -5.87 -5.23 13.93
N PHE A 372 -4.71 -5.29 14.58
CA PHE A 372 -4.32 -4.34 15.62
C PHE A 372 -3.67 -3.11 14.96
N GLU A 373 -4.06 -1.91 15.36
CA GLU A 373 -3.66 -0.64 14.72
C GLU A 373 -2.19 -0.26 14.96
N GLY A 374 -1.43 -1.11 15.66
CA GLY A 374 -0.01 -0.95 15.92
C GLY A 374 0.29 0.03 17.05
N LYS A 375 1.57 0.25 17.34
CA LYS A 375 2.04 1.12 18.44
C LYS A 375 2.07 2.62 18.09
N CYS A 376 1.70 3.01 16.87
CA CYS A 376 1.80 4.40 16.45
C CYS A 376 0.74 5.25 17.14
N SER A 377 1.16 6.18 18.00
CA SER A 377 0.28 7.13 18.69
C SER A 377 -0.26 8.23 17.77
N TYR A 378 0.52 8.64 16.76
CA TYR A 378 0.21 9.83 15.96
C TYR A 378 -1.11 9.75 15.16
N THR A 379 -1.53 8.58 14.67
CA THR A 379 -2.44 8.60 13.49
C THR A 379 -3.27 7.35 13.15
N PRO A 380 -3.61 6.37 14.02
CA PRO A 380 -4.65 5.39 13.66
C PRO A 380 -5.92 6.01 13.05
N LEU A 381 -6.30 7.22 13.48
CA LEU A 381 -7.36 8.05 12.89
C LEU A 381 -7.10 8.60 11.47
N ALA A 382 -5.86 8.64 10.98
CA ALA A 382 -5.51 9.13 9.64
C ALA A 382 -5.21 8.00 8.63
N MET A 383 -5.08 6.75 9.09
CA MET A 383 -4.36 5.71 8.35
C MET A 383 -5.19 4.53 7.85
N GLY A 384 -6.39 4.31 8.37
CA GLY A 384 -7.18 3.12 8.05
C GLY A 384 -8.66 3.38 8.11
N ASP A 385 -9.43 2.33 8.35
CA ASP A 385 -10.90 2.37 8.44
C ASP A 385 -11.37 3.38 9.48
N LEU A 386 -10.59 3.59 10.53
CA LEU A 386 -10.81 4.61 11.56
C LEU A 386 -10.98 6.03 11.00
N ARG A 387 -10.26 6.37 9.94
CA ARG A 387 -10.37 7.70 9.31
C ARG A 387 -11.76 7.98 8.78
N VAL A 388 -12.42 6.91 8.32
CA VAL A 388 -13.72 7.00 7.69
C VAL A 388 -14.86 6.62 8.62
N SER A 389 -14.56 6.09 9.81
CA SER A 389 -15.54 5.56 10.77
C SER A 389 -16.12 6.66 11.65
N ASP A 390 -17.44 6.79 11.66
CA ASP A 390 -18.16 7.57 12.67
C ASP A 390 -18.46 6.70 13.90
N VAL A 391 -18.68 5.40 13.68
CA VAL A 391 -18.86 4.38 14.72
C VAL A 391 -18.01 3.17 14.37
N ARG A 392 -17.37 2.55 15.36
CA ARG A 392 -16.57 1.33 15.14
C ARG A 392 -16.92 0.24 16.13
N PHE A 393 -17.18 -0.94 15.59
CA PHE A 393 -17.35 -2.17 16.35
C PHE A 393 -15.97 -2.80 16.54
N VAL A 394 -15.62 -3.14 17.78
CA VAL A 394 -14.29 -3.63 18.16
C VAL A 394 -14.39 -4.91 19.00
N TYR A 395 -13.31 -5.70 19.04
CA TYR A 395 -13.26 -6.94 19.81
C TYR A 395 -13.05 -6.70 21.30
N GLY A 396 -14.15 -6.45 22.02
CA GLY A 396 -14.18 -6.41 23.48
C GLY A 396 -13.55 -5.16 24.11
N GLU A 397 -13.66 -5.09 25.44
CA GLU A 397 -13.33 -3.88 26.21
C GLU A 397 -11.84 -3.50 26.17
N GLY A 398 -10.95 -4.48 25.92
CA GLY A 398 -9.51 -4.22 25.80
C GLY A 398 -9.18 -3.27 24.64
N VAL A 399 -9.82 -3.47 23.48
CA VAL A 399 -9.64 -2.59 22.32
C VAL A 399 -10.31 -1.24 22.55
N VAL A 400 -11.50 -1.22 23.18
CA VAL A 400 -12.16 0.03 23.60
C VAL A 400 -11.24 0.86 24.49
N THR A 401 -10.64 0.23 25.50
CA THR A 401 -9.71 0.88 26.45
C THR A 401 -8.47 1.40 25.73
N TYR A 402 -7.92 0.62 24.81
CA TYR A 402 -6.80 1.05 23.96
C TYR A 402 -7.18 2.32 23.18
N PHE A 403 -8.35 2.36 22.54
CA PHE A 403 -8.79 3.53 21.81
C PHE A 403 -9.00 4.74 22.71
N LYS A 404 -9.71 4.58 23.82
CA LYS A 404 -9.95 5.67 24.79
C LYS A 404 -8.64 6.25 25.35
N LYS A 405 -7.63 5.41 25.60
CA LYS A 405 -6.33 5.82 26.16
C LYS A 405 -5.46 6.57 25.15
N ASN A 406 -5.47 6.13 23.89
CA ASN A 406 -4.55 6.64 22.88
C ASN A 406 -5.18 7.66 21.92
N PHE A 407 -6.51 7.71 21.87
CA PHE A 407 -7.30 8.59 21.00
C PHE A 407 -8.40 9.22 21.86
N SER A 408 -8.04 10.27 22.59
CA SER A 408 -9.03 11.17 23.16
C SER A 408 -9.80 11.83 22.01
N PHE A 409 -11.03 11.39 21.79
CA PHE A 409 -11.96 11.99 20.84
C PHE A 409 -12.13 13.48 21.22
N CYS A 410 -11.72 14.38 20.34
CA CYS A 410 -12.15 15.79 20.37
C CYS A 410 -13.40 15.94 19.51
#